data_AF-A0A957G1W8-F1
#
_entry.id   AF-A0A957G1W8-F1
#
_cell.length_a   1.000
_cell.length_b   1.000
_cell.length_c   1.000
_cell.angle_alpha   90.00
_cell.angle_beta   90.00
_cell.angle_gamma   90.00
#
_symmetry.space_group_name_H-M   'P 1'
#
loop_
_entity.id
_entity.type
_entity.pdbx_description
1 polymer ?
#
loop_
_entity_poly.entity_id
_entity_poly.type
_entity_poly.pdbx_seq_one_letter_code
_entity_poly.pdbx_strand_id
1 'polypeptide(L)'
;MSPKKADKYADLRESLEQLPYINPPQVEQWIQLQETIDNSRDYLIRAVPDAQFSIEEAEKILGQRTYTLVFFGGTGVGKSTLINSLLGRNLLPTGAVTAVTGTIVYVEQAEPGEDESLVLTYWSRDEFAARVRRLCQLAELDSFDITNEGEREQARADIATIFEEGKANAKTERDEFLEIILDCIATYEGNEKMFAEGQPAPRVLNLADPESLIHLREDGFKGNAGKRQIRIVRSATFRVQPKAGVPNLLLDGHLRIVDVPGLGAGMKLHEAITLEEMNREDAMIVLVTDAGRQRVDELKSLSAVNWIKENRLHGLSGGDLDEAAAKIFLAVNGANVRQAFDRLNSGLPEAELEVKEVTRHIAPSYWERYSDRGDRRPYFFVMTPPALY
;
A
#
# COMPACT_ATOMS: atom_id res chain seq x y z
N MET A 1 46.62 -25.80 24.57
CA MET A 1 47.72 -26.26 23.70
C MET A 1 47.22 -27.50 22.96
N SER A 2 46.84 -27.35 21.69
CA SER A 2 46.51 -28.49 20.82
C SER A 2 47.81 -29.20 20.45
N PRO A 3 47.86 -30.56 20.46
CA PRO A 3 49.05 -31.27 20.04
C PRO A 3 49.39 -30.91 18.59
N LYS A 4 50.69 -30.76 18.29
CA LYS A 4 51.21 -30.54 16.93
C LYS A 4 50.54 -31.55 16.00
N LYS A 5 49.77 -31.09 15.01
CA LYS A 5 49.38 -31.93 13.87
C LYS A 5 50.68 -32.45 13.28
N ALA A 6 50.94 -33.74 13.43
CA ALA A 6 51.95 -34.41 12.63
C ALA A 6 51.63 -34.12 11.17
N ASP A 7 52.66 -33.83 10.37
CA ASP A 7 52.48 -33.49 8.98
C ASP A 7 52.03 -34.74 8.23
N LYS A 8 50.71 -34.96 8.16
CA LYS A 8 50.08 -36.17 7.63
C LYS A 8 50.56 -36.54 6.22
N TYR A 9 51.04 -35.56 5.45
CA TYR A 9 51.61 -35.78 4.12
C TYR A 9 53.06 -36.25 4.18
N ALA A 10 53.82 -35.89 5.22
CA ALA A 10 55.15 -36.42 5.49
C ALA A 10 55.08 -37.90 5.94
N ASP A 11 54.13 -38.26 6.81
CA ASP A 11 53.91 -39.65 7.22
C ASP A 11 53.45 -40.52 6.03
N LEU A 12 52.57 -39.98 5.18
CA LEU A 12 52.14 -40.64 3.94
C LEU A 12 53.32 -40.83 2.97
N ARG A 13 54.16 -39.80 2.80
CA ARG A 13 55.37 -39.87 1.98
C ARG A 13 56.30 -40.98 2.43
N GLU A 14 56.60 -41.04 3.72
CA GLU A 14 57.47 -42.06 4.30
C GLU A 14 56.92 -43.47 4.06
N SER A 15 55.61 -43.65 4.17
CA SER A 15 54.96 -44.95 3.90
C SER A 15 55.00 -45.35 2.42
N LEU A 16 54.89 -44.39 1.50
CA LEU A 16 54.89 -44.64 0.06
C LEU A 16 56.30 -44.95 -0.47
N GLU A 17 57.33 -44.32 0.11
CA GLU A 17 58.73 -44.55 -0.24
C GLU A 17 59.23 -45.96 0.15
N GLN A 18 58.57 -46.62 1.11
CA GLN A 18 58.90 -47.99 1.53
C GLN A 18 58.34 -49.07 0.59
N LEU A 19 57.53 -48.70 -0.41
CA LEU A 19 56.88 -49.66 -1.30
C LEU A 19 57.79 -50.08 -2.46
N PRO A 20 57.95 -51.39 -2.73
CA PRO A 20 59.00 -51.94 -3.59
C PRO A 20 58.87 -51.61 -5.10
N TYR A 21 57.76 -51.03 -5.54
CA TYR A 21 57.46 -50.75 -6.96
C TYR A 21 56.99 -49.32 -7.22
N ILE A 22 57.24 -48.39 -6.30
CA ILE A 22 56.87 -46.98 -6.45
C ILE A 22 58.14 -46.16 -6.67
N ASN A 23 58.14 -45.33 -7.72
CA ASN A 23 59.23 -44.39 -7.98
C ASN A 23 58.95 -43.00 -7.37
N PRO A 24 59.98 -42.17 -7.14
CA PRO A 24 59.80 -40.86 -6.51
C PRO A 24 58.76 -39.95 -7.19
N PRO A 25 58.67 -39.88 -8.54
CA PRO A 25 57.59 -39.14 -9.21
C PRO A 25 56.17 -39.63 -8.87
N GLN A 26 55.98 -40.95 -8.72
CA GLN A 26 54.69 -41.52 -8.33
C GLN A 26 54.32 -41.18 -6.88
N VAL A 27 55.30 -41.13 -5.96
CA VAL A 27 55.08 -40.69 -4.57
C VAL A 27 54.57 -39.25 -4.55
N GLU A 28 55.22 -38.33 -5.26
CA GLU A 28 54.79 -36.92 -5.33
C GLU A 28 53.41 -36.78 -5.96
N GLN A 29 53.13 -37.51 -7.04
CA GLN A 29 51.82 -37.49 -7.69
C GLN A 29 50.71 -37.95 -6.73
N TRP A 30 50.95 -38.99 -5.94
CA TRP A 30 49.95 -39.54 -5.01
C TRP A 30 49.73 -38.61 -3.81
N ILE A 31 50.79 -37.95 -3.32
CA ILE A 31 50.66 -36.91 -2.29
C ILE A 31 49.84 -35.74 -2.82
N GLN A 32 50.14 -35.25 -4.03
CA GLN A 32 49.38 -34.15 -4.65
C GLN A 32 47.90 -34.52 -4.86
N LEU A 33 47.60 -35.77 -5.23
CA LEU A 33 46.23 -36.25 -5.33
C LEU A 33 45.54 -36.27 -3.96
N GLN A 34 46.22 -36.75 -2.92
CA GLN A 34 45.69 -36.77 -1.57
C GLN A 34 45.44 -35.34 -1.03
N GLU A 35 46.36 -34.42 -1.26
CA GLU A 35 46.20 -32.99 -0.93
C GLU A 35 45.00 -32.38 -1.67
N THR A 36 44.85 -32.70 -2.96
CA THR A 36 43.73 -32.21 -3.78
C THR A 36 42.40 -32.74 -3.25
N ILE A 37 42.33 -34.02 -2.89
CA ILE A 37 41.14 -34.64 -2.30
C ILE A 37 40.80 -34.00 -0.96
N ASP A 38 41.79 -33.83 -0.08
CA ASP A 38 41.59 -33.24 1.25
C ASP A 38 41.16 -31.77 1.16
N ASN A 39 41.77 -30.99 0.27
CA ASN A 39 41.39 -29.60 0.02
C ASN A 39 39.98 -29.48 -0.58
N SER A 40 39.62 -30.37 -1.51
CA SER A 40 38.28 -30.41 -2.09
C SER A 40 37.23 -30.81 -1.05
N ARG A 41 37.56 -31.75 -0.17
CA ARG A 41 36.70 -32.17 0.94
C ARG A 41 36.51 -31.04 1.95
N ASP A 42 37.58 -30.35 2.34
CA ASP A 42 37.52 -29.22 3.27
C ASP A 42 36.73 -28.04 2.67
N TYR A 43 36.89 -27.78 1.37
CA TYR A 43 36.08 -26.81 0.64
C TYR A 43 34.60 -27.20 0.66
N LEU A 44 34.25 -28.43 0.31
CA LEU A 44 32.86 -28.91 0.30
C LEU A 44 32.22 -28.91 1.70
N ILE A 45 32.97 -29.26 2.74
CA ILE A 45 32.49 -29.23 4.14
C ILE A 45 32.13 -27.80 4.58
N ARG A 46 32.80 -26.77 4.05
CA ARG A 46 32.52 -25.37 4.38
C ARG A 46 31.49 -24.74 3.44
N ALA A 47 31.69 -24.91 2.14
CA ALA A 47 30.89 -24.24 1.12
C ALA A 47 29.45 -24.77 1.02
N VAL A 48 29.21 -26.07 1.29
CA VAL A 48 27.86 -26.65 1.18
C VAL A 48 26.93 -26.16 2.30
N PRO A 49 27.33 -26.19 3.59
CA PRO A 49 26.51 -25.61 4.66
C PRO A 49 26.28 -24.10 4.50
N ASP A 50 27.29 -23.34 4.08
CA ASP A 50 27.15 -21.89 3.85
C ASP A 50 26.15 -21.60 2.71
N ALA A 51 26.19 -22.39 1.63
CA ALA A 51 25.23 -22.29 0.53
C ALA A 51 23.82 -22.73 0.94
N GLN A 52 23.69 -23.81 1.72
CA GLN A 52 22.39 -24.25 2.26
C GLN A 52 21.78 -23.21 3.20
N PHE A 53 22.57 -22.64 4.11
CA PHE A 53 22.15 -21.54 4.98
C PHE A 53 21.69 -20.33 4.16
N SER A 54 22.45 -19.96 3.12
CA SER A 54 22.10 -18.85 2.23
C SER A 54 20.79 -19.12 1.46
N ILE A 55 20.54 -20.37 1.05
CA ILE A 55 19.30 -20.78 0.38
C ILE A 55 18.14 -20.79 1.36
N GLU A 56 18.30 -21.34 2.57
CA GLU A 56 17.25 -21.32 3.61
C GLU A 56 16.90 -19.89 4.04
N GLU A 57 17.90 -19.01 4.14
CA GLU A 57 17.68 -17.60 4.42
C GLU A 57 16.95 -16.90 3.25
N ALA A 58 17.33 -17.20 2.00
CA ALA A 58 16.63 -16.70 0.83
C ALA A 58 15.19 -17.25 0.73
N GLU A 59 14.95 -18.53 1.01
CA GLU A 59 13.64 -19.16 1.06
C GLU A 59 12.79 -18.57 2.19
N LYS A 60 13.39 -18.24 3.34
CA LYS A 60 12.71 -17.55 4.43
C LYS A 60 12.35 -16.12 4.06
N ILE A 61 13.25 -15.39 3.39
CA ILE A 61 12.99 -14.03 2.88
C ILE A 61 11.88 -14.07 1.82
N LEU A 62 11.92 -15.03 0.90
CA LEU A 62 10.91 -15.22 -0.14
C LEU A 62 9.57 -15.68 0.43
N GLY A 63 9.57 -16.58 1.42
CA GLY A 63 8.38 -17.06 2.12
C GLY A 63 7.74 -16.02 3.03
N GLN A 64 8.50 -15.01 3.48
CA GLN A 64 8.01 -13.91 4.31
C GLN A 64 7.56 -12.68 3.52
N ARG A 65 7.81 -12.62 2.21
CA ARG A 65 7.52 -11.40 1.45
C ARG A 65 6.07 -11.38 0.98
N THR A 66 5.22 -10.73 1.77
CA THR A 66 3.86 -10.37 1.35
C THR A 66 3.95 -9.33 0.23
N TYR A 67 3.47 -9.67 -0.96
CA TYR A 67 3.40 -8.76 -2.09
C TYR A 67 2.34 -7.70 -1.82
N THR A 68 2.71 -6.42 -1.91
CA THR A 68 1.82 -5.30 -1.58
C THR A 68 1.29 -4.64 -2.85
N LEU A 69 -0.04 -4.69 -3.03
CA LEU A 69 -0.76 -4.11 -4.16
C LEU A 69 -1.57 -2.89 -3.71
N VAL A 70 -1.14 -1.70 -4.13
CA VAL A 70 -1.76 -0.42 -3.75
C VAL A 70 -2.79 0.02 -4.79
N PHE A 71 -3.98 0.43 -4.34
CA PHE A 71 -5.03 1.01 -5.17
C PHE A 71 -5.03 2.53 -5.03
N PHE A 72 -4.65 3.22 -6.10
CA PHE A 72 -4.47 4.67 -6.15
C PHE A 72 -5.48 5.33 -7.11
N GLY A 73 -5.86 6.59 -6.86
CA GLY A 73 -6.81 7.33 -7.70
C GLY A 73 -7.68 8.32 -6.93
N GLY A 74 -8.33 9.24 -7.65
CA GLY A 74 -9.10 10.34 -7.07
C GLY A 74 -10.19 9.90 -6.08
N THR A 75 -10.64 10.81 -5.21
CA THR A 75 -11.80 10.53 -4.35
C THR A 75 -13.06 10.38 -5.20
N GLY A 76 -13.81 9.29 -4.99
CA GLY A 76 -15.06 9.00 -5.71
C GLY A 76 -14.91 8.23 -7.02
N VAL A 77 -13.69 7.90 -7.47
CA VAL A 77 -13.46 7.15 -8.73
C VAL A 77 -13.87 5.67 -8.67
N GLY A 78 -14.21 5.17 -7.47
CA GLY A 78 -14.69 3.79 -7.27
C GLY A 78 -13.65 2.77 -6.82
N LYS A 79 -12.54 3.20 -6.18
CA LYS A 79 -11.47 2.30 -5.68
C LYS A 79 -12.00 1.21 -4.76
N SER A 80 -12.68 1.58 -3.69
CA SER A 80 -13.23 0.63 -2.72
C SER A 80 -14.30 -0.28 -3.34
N THR A 81 -15.04 0.18 -4.36
CA THR A 81 -15.99 -0.64 -5.13
C THR A 81 -15.27 -1.69 -5.99
N LEU A 82 -14.14 -1.32 -6.62
CA LEU A 82 -13.32 -2.27 -7.37
C LEU A 82 -12.72 -3.32 -6.43
N ILE A 83 -12.17 -2.91 -5.28
CA ILE A 83 -11.61 -3.83 -4.28
C ILE A 83 -12.67 -4.83 -3.80
N ASN A 84 -13.87 -4.35 -3.44
CA ASN A 84 -14.97 -5.22 -3.03
C ASN A 84 -15.36 -6.23 -4.13
N SER A 85 -15.32 -5.81 -5.40
CA SER A 85 -15.61 -6.67 -6.53
C SER A 85 -14.53 -7.74 -6.72
N LEU A 86 -13.24 -7.37 -6.59
CA LEU A 86 -12.11 -8.31 -6.63
C LEU A 86 -12.12 -9.30 -5.46
N LEU A 87 -12.63 -8.89 -4.30
CA LEU A 87 -12.81 -9.76 -3.13
C LEU A 87 -14.09 -10.61 -3.20
N GLY A 88 -14.98 -10.37 -4.18
CA GLY A 88 -16.28 -11.04 -4.28
C GLY A 88 -17.22 -10.78 -3.09
N ARG A 89 -17.03 -9.66 -2.38
CA ARG A 89 -17.82 -9.31 -1.19
C ARG A 89 -17.77 -7.80 -0.90
N ASN A 90 -18.85 -7.27 -0.33
CA ASN A 90 -18.92 -5.86 0.06
C ASN A 90 -18.28 -5.64 1.44
N LEU A 91 -16.96 -5.46 1.48
CA LEU A 91 -16.17 -5.32 2.71
C LEU A 91 -15.97 -3.85 3.08
N LEU A 92 -15.41 -3.09 2.15
CA LEU A 92 -15.09 -1.68 2.34
C LEU A 92 -16.35 -0.83 2.22
N PRO A 93 -16.56 0.15 3.12
CA PRO A 93 -17.65 1.11 2.97
C PRO A 93 -17.58 1.82 1.61
N THR A 94 -18.70 1.79 0.87
CA THR A 94 -18.82 2.40 -0.46
C THR A 94 -19.93 3.44 -0.48
N GLY A 95 -19.69 4.57 -1.16
CA GLY A 95 -20.63 5.71 -1.26
C GLY A 95 -20.04 7.01 -0.72
N ALA A 96 -20.50 8.17 -1.22
CA ALA A 96 -19.94 9.49 -0.85
C ALA A 96 -20.14 9.83 0.64
N VAL A 97 -21.20 9.30 1.28
CA VAL A 97 -21.56 9.58 2.67
C VAL A 97 -20.90 8.61 3.66
N THR A 98 -20.62 7.39 3.19
CA THR A 98 -20.09 6.27 3.98
C THR A 98 -18.61 6.00 3.74
N ALA A 99 -17.97 6.75 2.83
CA ALA A 99 -16.58 6.57 2.43
C ALA A 99 -15.63 6.60 3.64
N VAL A 100 -14.50 5.91 3.54
CA VAL A 100 -13.39 6.01 4.50
C VAL A 100 -12.46 7.10 3.98
N THR A 101 -12.53 8.31 4.55
CA THR A 101 -11.67 9.42 4.10
C THR A 101 -10.51 9.61 5.07
N GLY A 102 -9.30 9.41 4.56
CA GLY A 102 -8.09 9.73 5.31
C GLY A 102 -7.60 8.67 6.28
N THR A 103 -8.01 7.42 6.08
CA THR A 103 -7.44 6.26 6.76
C THR A 103 -6.97 5.28 5.70
N ILE A 104 -5.74 4.76 5.83
CA ILE A 104 -5.29 3.68 4.95
C ILE A 104 -6.00 2.40 5.33
N VAL A 105 -6.52 1.70 4.34
CA VAL A 105 -7.13 0.40 4.57
C VAL A 105 -6.26 -0.70 4.00
N TYR A 106 -5.91 -1.67 4.85
CA TYR A 106 -5.25 -2.89 4.46
C TYR A 106 -6.27 -4.03 4.41
N VAL A 107 -6.14 -4.91 3.42
CA VAL A 107 -6.86 -6.18 3.38
C VAL A 107 -5.84 -7.30 3.27
N GLU A 108 -5.90 -8.21 4.23
CA GLU A 108 -5.00 -9.34 4.41
C GLU A 108 -5.81 -10.62 4.62
N GLN A 109 -5.20 -11.77 4.32
CA GLN A 109 -5.78 -13.05 4.67
C GLN A 109 -5.62 -13.32 6.17
N ALA A 110 -6.70 -13.72 6.83
CA ALA A 110 -6.64 -14.23 8.20
C ALA A 110 -6.00 -15.63 8.22
N GLU A 111 -5.28 -15.96 9.31
CA GLU A 111 -4.65 -17.28 9.44
C GLU A 111 -5.70 -18.41 9.48
N PRO A 112 -5.36 -19.64 9.07
CA PRO A 112 -6.29 -20.76 9.12
C PRO A 112 -6.85 -20.99 10.54
N GLY A 113 -8.17 -20.84 10.70
CA GLY A 113 -8.85 -20.99 11.98
C GLY A 113 -8.96 -19.73 12.83
N GLU A 114 -8.46 -18.59 12.35
CA GLU A 114 -8.71 -17.26 12.96
C GLU A 114 -10.03 -16.68 12.45
N ASP A 115 -10.81 -16.10 13.36
CA ASP A 115 -12.02 -15.33 13.03
C ASP A 115 -11.66 -14.06 12.24
N GLU A 116 -12.55 -13.66 11.33
CA GLU A 116 -12.37 -12.41 10.60
C GLU A 116 -12.41 -11.19 11.53
N SER A 117 -11.44 -10.29 11.37
CA SER A 117 -11.29 -9.15 12.27
C SER A 117 -10.93 -7.87 11.53
N LEU A 118 -11.29 -6.76 12.18
CA LEU A 118 -10.90 -5.41 11.80
C LEU A 118 -9.99 -4.87 12.89
N VAL A 119 -8.73 -4.63 12.55
CA VAL A 119 -7.73 -4.06 13.46
C VAL A 119 -7.59 -2.58 13.17
N LEU A 120 -7.96 -1.74 14.13
CA LEU A 120 -7.78 -0.30 14.07
C LEU A 120 -6.47 0.08 14.75
N THR A 121 -5.59 0.76 14.03
CA THR A 121 -4.41 1.41 14.61
C THR A 121 -4.67 2.90 14.75
N TYR A 122 -4.10 3.50 15.77
CA TYR A 122 -4.31 4.91 16.09
C TYR A 122 -3.02 5.70 15.91
N TRP A 123 -3.18 6.97 15.56
CA TRP A 123 -2.10 7.94 15.57
C TRP A 123 -1.52 8.06 16.99
N SER A 124 -0.22 8.33 17.11
CA SER A 124 0.29 8.86 18.37
C SER A 124 -0.24 10.27 18.62
N ARG A 125 -0.14 10.75 19.86
CA ARG A 125 -0.52 12.12 20.23
C ARG A 125 0.18 13.16 19.34
N ASP A 126 1.49 13.00 19.14
CA ASP A 126 2.32 13.96 18.39
C ASP A 126 2.04 13.89 16.88
N GLU A 127 1.86 12.69 16.33
CA GLU A 127 1.51 12.50 14.93
C GLU A 127 0.12 13.11 14.63
N PHE A 128 -0.83 12.94 15.54
CA PHE A 128 -2.16 13.51 15.41
C PHE A 128 -2.14 15.05 15.51
N ALA A 129 -1.37 15.61 16.44
CA ALA A 129 -1.19 17.07 16.53
C ALA A 129 -0.54 17.64 15.26
N ALA A 130 0.50 16.98 14.72
CA ALA A 130 1.12 17.38 13.47
C ALA A 130 0.14 17.35 12.29
N ARG A 131 -0.73 16.34 12.24
CA ARG A 131 -1.81 16.23 11.25
C ARG A 131 -2.79 17.40 11.34
N VAL A 132 -3.20 17.79 12.55
CA VAL A 132 -4.11 18.94 12.76
C VAL A 132 -3.47 20.25 12.34
N ARG A 133 -2.18 20.47 12.65
CA ARG A 133 -1.46 21.67 12.18
C ARG A 133 -1.41 21.77 10.65
N ARG A 134 -1.27 20.63 9.94
CA ARG A 134 -1.37 20.60 8.48
C ARG A 134 -2.78 20.95 8.00
N LEU A 135 -3.83 20.47 8.67
CA LEU A 135 -5.21 20.88 8.36
C LEU A 135 -5.38 22.40 8.51
N CYS A 136 -4.85 23.01 9.58
CA CYS A 136 -4.91 24.46 9.77
C CYS A 136 -4.26 25.22 8.60
N GLN A 137 -3.09 24.78 8.13
CA GLN A 137 -2.42 25.38 6.97
C GLN A 137 -3.27 25.30 5.69
N LEU A 138 -3.93 24.16 5.45
CA LEU A 138 -4.82 23.98 4.30
C LEU A 138 -6.10 24.80 4.41
N ALA A 139 -6.58 25.02 5.64
CA ALA A 139 -7.76 25.81 5.94
C ALA A 139 -7.47 27.32 6.06
N GLU A 140 -6.22 27.75 5.87
CA GLU A 140 -5.77 29.13 6.14
C GLU A 140 -6.22 29.61 7.54
N LEU A 141 -6.07 28.73 8.53
CA LEU A 141 -6.34 28.98 9.95
C LEU A 141 -5.00 29.03 10.69
N ASP A 142 -4.90 29.88 11.70
CA ASP A 142 -3.74 29.88 12.59
C ASP A 142 -3.55 28.49 13.21
N SER A 143 -2.31 28.01 13.19
CA SER A 143 -1.99 26.68 13.72
C SER A 143 -2.13 26.69 15.23
N PHE A 144 -2.75 25.65 15.79
CA PHE A 144 -2.90 25.48 17.21
C PHE A 144 -2.47 24.07 17.64
N ASP A 145 -2.21 23.89 18.93
CA ASP A 145 -1.95 22.60 19.53
C ASP A 145 -3.25 21.94 19.99
N ILE A 146 -3.63 20.85 19.32
CA ILE A 146 -4.84 20.11 19.68
C ILE A 146 -4.78 19.50 21.09
N THR A 147 -3.59 19.36 21.68
CA THR A 147 -3.45 18.84 23.04
C THR A 147 -3.77 19.90 24.11
N ASN A 148 -3.73 21.19 23.76
CA ASN A 148 -4.01 22.30 24.64
C ASN A 148 -5.50 22.70 24.60
N GLU A 149 -6.18 22.62 25.75
CA GLU A 149 -7.61 22.91 25.86
C GLU A 149 -7.97 24.35 25.48
N GLY A 150 -7.23 25.35 25.96
CA GLY A 150 -7.51 26.76 25.66
C GLY A 150 -7.31 27.08 24.17
N GLU A 151 -6.33 26.45 23.54
CA GLU A 151 -6.10 26.60 22.10
C GLU A 151 -7.20 25.94 21.26
N ARG A 152 -7.74 24.79 21.70
CA ARG A 152 -8.93 24.17 21.06
C ARG A 152 -10.17 25.06 21.17
N GLU A 153 -10.41 25.67 22.33
CA GLU A 153 -11.54 26.58 22.52
C GLU A 153 -11.43 27.83 21.64
N GLN A 154 -10.24 28.42 21.56
CA GLN A 154 -9.98 29.56 20.68
C GLN A 154 -10.20 29.18 19.21
N ALA A 155 -9.64 28.06 18.75
CA ALA A 155 -9.83 27.59 17.38
C ALA A 155 -11.31 27.36 17.04
N ARG A 156 -12.12 26.84 17.97
CA ARG A 156 -13.58 26.71 17.79
C ARG A 156 -14.26 28.06 17.60
N ALA A 157 -13.88 29.07 18.39
CA ALA A 157 -14.44 30.42 18.28
C ALA A 157 -14.06 31.09 16.95
N ASP A 158 -12.80 30.93 16.53
CA ASP A 158 -12.30 31.48 15.26
C ASP A 158 -13.03 30.83 14.06
N ILE A 159 -13.15 29.50 14.06
CA ILE A 159 -13.87 28.76 13.01
C ILE A 159 -15.36 29.17 12.98
N ALA A 160 -16.01 29.34 14.14
CA ALA A 160 -17.39 29.79 14.20
C ALA A 160 -17.56 31.21 13.61
N THR A 161 -16.60 32.10 13.84
CA THR A 161 -16.59 33.45 13.26
C THR A 161 -16.46 33.40 11.75
N ILE A 162 -15.53 32.58 11.22
CA ILE A 162 -15.34 32.38 9.78
C ILE A 162 -16.63 31.87 9.11
N PHE A 163 -17.32 30.91 9.73
CA PHE A 163 -18.58 30.40 9.19
C PHE A 163 -19.71 31.43 9.20
N GLU A 164 -19.81 32.28 10.23
CA GLU A 164 -20.82 33.35 10.26
C GLU A 164 -20.52 34.44 9.22
N GLU A 165 -19.25 34.82 9.03
CA GLU A 165 -18.84 35.75 7.96
C GLU A 165 -19.09 35.17 6.55
N GLY A 166 -18.91 33.86 6.39
CA GLY A 166 -19.07 33.14 5.12
C GLY A 166 -20.50 32.65 4.82
N LYS A 167 -21.47 32.87 5.71
CA LYS A 167 -22.81 32.24 5.67
C LYS A 167 -23.62 32.51 4.39
N ALA A 168 -23.34 33.62 3.70
CA ALA A 168 -23.99 33.99 2.45
C ALA A 168 -23.27 33.43 1.19
N ASN A 169 -22.10 32.81 1.35
CA ASN A 169 -21.28 32.31 0.26
C ASN A 169 -21.56 30.82 -0.02
N ALA A 170 -21.19 30.37 -1.21
CA ALA A 170 -21.20 28.94 -1.54
C ALA A 170 -20.11 28.21 -0.74
N LYS A 171 -20.42 26.98 -0.30
CA LYS A 171 -19.46 26.13 0.42
C LYS A 171 -18.21 25.88 -0.43
N THR A 172 -17.06 26.12 0.16
CA THR A 172 -15.73 25.99 -0.45
C THR A 172 -14.98 24.78 0.10
N GLU A 173 -13.86 24.41 -0.53
CA GLU A 173 -12.95 23.37 0.02
C GLU A 173 -12.38 23.79 1.39
N ARG A 174 -12.18 25.09 1.61
CA ARG A 174 -11.76 25.63 2.91
C ARG A 174 -12.76 25.28 4.01
N ASP A 175 -14.05 25.40 3.72
CA ASP A 175 -15.13 25.07 4.67
C ASP A 175 -15.11 23.57 5.04
N GLU A 176 -14.78 22.69 4.08
CA GLU A 176 -14.63 21.26 4.36
C GLU A 176 -13.45 20.99 5.32
N PHE A 177 -12.31 21.68 5.15
CA PHE A 177 -11.19 21.55 6.08
C PHE A 177 -11.54 22.05 7.49
N LEU A 178 -12.24 23.18 7.59
CA LEU A 178 -12.68 23.72 8.88
C LEU A 178 -13.65 22.76 9.60
N GLU A 179 -14.59 22.14 8.87
CA GLU A 179 -15.46 21.09 9.41
C GLU A 179 -14.65 19.87 9.90
N ILE A 180 -13.62 19.45 9.15
CA ILE A 180 -12.73 18.35 9.56
C ILE A 180 -11.94 18.73 10.83
N ILE A 181 -11.47 19.97 10.96
CA ILE A 181 -10.76 20.44 12.15
C ILE A 181 -11.68 20.37 13.38
N LEU A 182 -12.91 20.86 13.28
CA LEU A 182 -13.90 20.77 14.37
C LEU A 182 -14.16 19.31 14.77
N ASP A 183 -14.25 18.41 13.78
CA ASP A 183 -14.44 16.98 14.01
C ASP A 183 -13.22 16.33 14.68
N CYS A 184 -12.00 16.75 14.32
CA CYS A 184 -10.76 16.35 15.00
C CYS A 184 -10.74 16.79 16.46
N ILE A 185 -11.12 18.04 16.75
CA ILE A 185 -11.22 18.59 18.11
C ILE A 185 -12.22 17.76 18.94
N ALA A 186 -13.43 17.56 18.44
CA ALA A 186 -14.46 16.78 19.13
C ALA A 186 -14.04 15.31 19.34
N THR A 187 -13.42 14.69 18.34
CA THR A 187 -12.92 13.31 18.44
C THR A 187 -11.79 13.19 19.46
N TYR A 188 -10.86 14.16 19.51
CA TYR A 188 -9.78 14.17 20.48
C TYR A 188 -10.31 14.26 21.91
N GLU A 189 -11.20 15.22 22.19
CA GLU A 189 -11.79 15.41 23.52
C GLU A 189 -12.57 14.17 23.99
N GLY A 190 -13.33 13.53 23.09
CA GLY A 190 -14.05 12.31 23.39
C GLY A 190 -13.16 11.09 23.68
N ASN A 191 -11.91 11.10 23.23
CA ASN A 191 -10.98 9.97 23.30
C ASN A 191 -9.65 10.33 23.99
N GLU A 192 -9.56 11.44 24.71
CA GLU A 192 -8.31 11.96 25.27
C GLU A 192 -7.55 10.93 26.13
N LYS A 193 -8.30 10.13 26.89
CA LYS A 193 -7.77 9.04 27.72
C LYS A 193 -7.00 7.99 26.93
N MET A 194 -7.31 7.77 25.65
CA MET A 194 -6.58 6.82 24.80
C MET A 194 -5.12 7.26 24.57
N PHE A 195 -4.85 8.56 24.63
CA PHE A 195 -3.54 9.14 24.42
C PHE A 195 -2.74 9.34 25.71
N ALA A 196 -3.19 8.80 26.85
CA ALA A 196 -2.54 8.98 28.15
C ALA A 196 -1.18 8.26 28.25
N GLU A 197 -1.04 7.12 27.57
CA GLU A 197 0.15 6.24 27.63
C GLU A 197 1.01 6.29 26.36
N GLY A 198 0.89 7.37 25.56
CA GLY A 198 1.62 7.53 24.30
C GLY A 198 0.79 7.12 23.08
N GLN A 199 1.27 6.16 22.28
CA GLN A 199 0.50 5.65 21.14
C GLN A 199 -0.59 4.68 21.64
N PRO A 200 -1.87 4.90 21.30
CA PRO A 200 -2.94 4.00 21.72
C PRO A 200 -2.72 2.59 21.16
N ALA A 201 -2.98 1.57 21.97
CA ALA A 201 -2.91 0.19 21.55
C ALA A 201 -3.91 -0.10 20.41
N PRO A 202 -3.57 -0.99 19.44
CA PRO A 202 -4.49 -1.37 18.39
C PRO A 202 -5.78 -1.97 18.96
N ARG A 203 -6.92 -1.65 18.37
CA ARG A 203 -8.22 -2.19 18.75
C ARG A 203 -8.65 -3.24 17.73
N VAL A 204 -8.86 -4.47 18.20
CA VAL A 204 -9.39 -5.57 17.38
C VAL A 204 -10.91 -5.60 17.51
N LEU A 205 -11.59 -5.58 16.38
CA LEU A 205 -13.05 -5.63 16.25
C LEU A 205 -13.44 -6.89 15.47
N ASN A 206 -14.51 -7.56 15.89
CA ASN A 206 -15.00 -8.73 15.17
C ASN A 206 -15.79 -8.27 13.93
N LEU A 207 -15.46 -8.77 12.73
CA LEU A 207 -16.15 -8.37 11.50
C LEU A 207 -17.58 -8.93 11.40
N ALA A 208 -17.94 -9.94 12.19
CA ALA A 208 -19.31 -10.43 12.31
C ALA A 208 -20.23 -9.43 13.02
N ASP A 209 -19.67 -8.48 13.81
CA ASP A 209 -20.43 -7.41 14.44
C ASP A 209 -20.68 -6.26 13.44
N PRO A 210 -21.95 -5.95 13.10
CA PRO A 210 -22.28 -4.84 12.21
C PRO A 210 -21.79 -3.47 12.71
N GLU A 211 -21.61 -3.28 14.02
CA GLU A 211 -21.10 -2.02 14.58
C GLU A 211 -19.62 -1.78 14.27
N SER A 212 -18.85 -2.83 13.99
CA SER A 212 -17.40 -2.73 13.72
C SER A 212 -17.10 -1.81 12.55
N LEU A 213 -17.89 -1.89 11.48
CA LEU A 213 -17.71 -1.05 10.29
C LEU A 213 -18.12 0.41 10.53
N ILE A 214 -19.00 0.68 11.49
CA ILE A 214 -19.47 2.04 11.79
C ILE A 214 -18.30 2.91 12.27
N HIS A 215 -17.31 2.33 12.95
CA HIS A 215 -16.10 3.04 13.37
C HIS A 215 -15.25 3.60 12.21
N LEU A 216 -15.41 3.06 11.00
CA LEU A 216 -14.66 3.47 9.81
C LEU A 216 -15.40 4.42 8.87
N ARG A 217 -16.70 4.61 9.05
CA ARG A 217 -17.51 5.43 8.14
C ARG A 217 -17.45 6.91 8.52
N GLU A 218 -17.46 7.79 7.52
CA GLU A 218 -17.53 9.24 7.73
C GLU A 218 -18.79 9.67 8.48
N ASP A 219 -19.94 9.05 8.21
CA ASP A 219 -21.20 9.26 8.92
C ASP A 219 -21.28 8.53 10.28
N GLY A 220 -20.34 7.62 10.54
CA GLY A 220 -20.28 6.78 11.74
C GLY A 220 -20.16 7.59 13.03
N PHE A 221 -21.12 7.41 13.94
CA PHE A 221 -21.16 8.10 15.24
C PHE A 221 -21.03 9.63 15.15
N LYS A 222 -21.38 10.25 14.01
CA LYS A 222 -21.31 11.71 13.84
C LYS A 222 -22.17 12.41 14.91
N GLY A 223 -21.59 13.41 15.58
CA GLY A 223 -22.23 14.10 16.72
C GLY A 223 -22.12 13.38 18.06
N ASN A 224 -21.57 12.16 18.13
CA ASN A 224 -21.27 11.46 19.37
C ASN A 224 -19.75 11.39 19.59
N ALA A 225 -19.20 12.45 20.19
CA ALA A 225 -17.75 12.61 20.39
C ALA A 225 -17.10 11.41 21.11
N GLY A 226 -17.78 10.79 22.08
CA GLY A 226 -17.23 9.67 22.85
C GLY A 226 -17.20 8.33 22.10
N LYS A 227 -17.93 8.18 20.99
CA LYS A 227 -17.92 6.97 20.14
C LYS A 227 -17.25 7.18 18.79
N ARG A 228 -17.18 8.42 18.30
CA ARG A 228 -16.53 8.75 17.04
C ARG A 228 -15.02 8.58 17.17
N GLN A 229 -14.42 7.89 16.21
CA GLN A 229 -13.00 7.53 16.23
C GLN A 229 -12.29 7.73 14.89
N ILE A 230 -13.01 7.84 13.76
CA ILE A 230 -12.41 7.86 12.42
C ILE A 230 -11.27 8.88 12.25
N ARG A 231 -11.32 10.04 12.91
CA ARG A 231 -10.26 11.06 12.81
C ARG A 231 -8.94 10.67 13.48
N ILE A 232 -8.99 9.85 14.52
CA ILE A 232 -7.80 9.39 15.27
C ILE A 232 -7.30 8.02 14.79
N VAL A 233 -8.04 7.34 13.91
CA VAL A 233 -7.60 6.10 13.27
C VAL A 233 -6.55 6.43 12.21
N ARG A 234 -5.38 5.79 12.32
CA ARG A 234 -4.28 5.87 11.35
C ARG A 234 -4.51 4.91 10.20
N SER A 235 -4.74 3.64 10.52
CA SER A 235 -5.04 2.62 9.54
C SER A 235 -6.04 1.60 10.05
N ALA A 236 -6.65 0.90 9.10
CA ALA A 236 -7.63 -0.14 9.32
C ALA A 236 -7.19 -1.40 8.57
N THR A 237 -6.92 -2.49 9.28
CA THR A 237 -6.54 -3.76 8.67
C THR A 237 -7.70 -4.75 8.78
N PHE A 238 -8.27 -5.10 7.63
CA PHE A 238 -9.24 -6.18 7.49
C PHE A 238 -8.48 -7.50 7.32
N ARG A 239 -8.61 -8.39 8.31
CA ARG A 239 -8.16 -9.78 8.21
C ARG A 239 -9.35 -10.64 7.85
N VAL A 240 -9.32 -11.22 6.67
CA VAL A 240 -10.49 -11.85 6.06
C VAL A 240 -10.17 -13.24 5.54
N GLN A 241 -11.17 -14.11 5.57
CA GLN A 241 -11.07 -15.42 4.97
C GLN A 241 -11.61 -15.36 3.53
N PRO A 242 -10.93 -16.02 2.58
CA PRO A 242 -11.50 -16.24 1.26
C PRO A 242 -12.84 -16.96 1.32
N LYS A 243 -13.81 -16.53 0.51
CA LYS A 243 -15.07 -17.27 0.37
C LYS A 243 -14.82 -18.56 -0.40
N ALA A 244 -15.29 -19.68 0.14
CA ALA A 244 -15.21 -20.97 -0.53
C ALA A 244 -15.87 -20.91 -1.93
N GLY A 245 -15.15 -21.38 -2.95
CA GLY A 245 -15.63 -21.40 -4.34
C GLY A 245 -15.63 -20.05 -5.06
N VAL A 246 -15.17 -18.97 -4.43
CA VAL A 246 -14.98 -17.67 -5.06
C VAL A 246 -13.49 -17.46 -5.31
N PRO A 247 -13.07 -17.15 -6.55
CA PRO A 247 -11.70 -16.72 -6.82
C PRO A 247 -11.35 -15.52 -5.92
N ASN A 248 -10.27 -15.64 -5.15
CA ASN A 248 -9.82 -14.58 -4.27
C ASN A 248 -8.41 -14.14 -4.70
N LEU A 249 -8.13 -12.85 -4.50
CA LEU A 249 -6.85 -12.25 -4.87
C LEU A 249 -5.80 -12.37 -3.75
N LEU A 250 -6.14 -12.88 -2.56
CA LEU A 250 -5.24 -12.83 -1.40
C LEU A 250 -4.08 -13.84 -1.47
N LEU A 251 -4.09 -14.71 -2.48
CA LEU A 251 -2.99 -15.64 -2.82
C LEU A 251 -2.46 -16.41 -1.60
N ASP A 252 -3.36 -17.01 -0.81
CA ASP A 252 -3.01 -17.76 0.41
C ASP A 252 -2.18 -16.95 1.43
N GLY A 253 -2.44 -15.63 1.51
CA GLY A 253 -1.73 -14.71 2.41
C GLY A 253 -0.48 -14.07 1.82
N HIS A 254 -0.13 -14.40 0.57
CA HIS A 254 1.01 -13.79 -0.10
C HIS A 254 0.69 -12.43 -0.74
N LEU A 255 -0.58 -12.02 -0.83
CA LEU A 255 -0.97 -10.70 -1.31
C LEU A 255 -1.65 -9.87 -0.22
N ARG A 256 -1.15 -8.65 0.00
CA ARG A 256 -1.82 -7.59 0.76
C ARG A 256 -2.37 -6.55 -0.21
N ILE A 257 -3.64 -6.21 -0.05
CA ILE A 257 -4.27 -5.11 -0.78
C ILE A 257 -4.25 -3.87 0.10
N VAL A 258 -3.96 -2.72 -0.48
CA VAL A 258 -3.95 -1.42 0.21
C VAL A 258 -4.86 -0.45 -0.53
N ASP A 259 -5.93 0.03 0.11
CA ASP A 259 -6.73 1.16 -0.38
C ASP A 259 -6.17 2.43 0.25
N VAL A 260 -5.60 3.32 -0.59
CA VAL A 260 -5.13 4.61 -0.12
C VAL A 260 -6.24 5.67 -0.26
N PRO A 261 -6.33 6.64 0.67
CA PRO A 261 -7.22 7.78 0.54
C PRO A 261 -7.03 8.48 -0.82
N GLY A 262 -8.13 8.87 -1.47
CA GLY A 262 -8.08 9.41 -2.84
C GLY A 262 -7.54 10.83 -2.95
N LEU A 263 -7.11 11.19 -4.17
CA LEU A 263 -6.72 12.57 -4.51
C LEU A 263 -7.95 13.48 -4.48
N GLY A 264 -7.89 14.47 -3.60
CA GLY A 264 -8.87 15.54 -3.37
C GLY A 264 -8.29 16.50 -2.32
N ALA A 265 -9.11 17.41 -1.77
CA ALA A 265 -8.72 18.32 -0.68
C ALA A 265 -7.94 17.58 0.45
N GLY A 266 -8.37 16.37 0.81
CA GLY A 266 -7.69 15.53 1.79
C GLY A 266 -6.27 15.07 1.42
N MET A 267 -5.84 15.07 0.16
CA MET A 267 -4.57 14.41 -0.19
C MET A 267 -3.31 15.17 0.19
N LYS A 268 -3.32 16.51 0.27
CA LYS A 268 -2.20 17.26 0.88
C LYS A 268 -1.97 16.84 2.34
N LEU A 269 -3.02 16.36 3.00
CA LEU A 269 -2.96 15.85 4.37
C LEU A 269 -2.36 14.44 4.45
N HIS A 270 -2.54 13.65 3.38
CA HIS A 270 -2.18 12.23 3.32
C HIS A 270 -0.92 11.95 2.50
N GLU A 271 -0.38 12.94 1.80
CA GLU A 271 0.79 12.82 0.93
C GLU A 271 1.96 12.09 1.59
N ALA A 272 2.34 12.48 2.82
CA ALA A 272 3.43 11.82 3.54
C ALA A 272 3.16 10.34 3.86
N ILE A 273 1.91 9.99 4.15
CA ILE A 273 1.50 8.64 4.52
C ILE A 273 1.38 7.79 3.25
N THR A 274 0.78 8.35 2.19
CA THR A 274 0.70 7.75 0.86
C THR A 274 2.11 7.52 0.28
N LEU A 275 3.05 8.45 0.47
CA LEU A 275 4.46 8.28 0.10
C LEU A 275 5.14 7.15 0.87
N GLU A 276 4.89 7.03 2.18
CA GLU A 276 5.45 5.95 2.99
C GLU A 276 4.97 4.58 2.50
N GLU A 277 3.68 4.45 2.20
CA GLU A 277 3.12 3.19 1.66
C GLU A 277 3.65 2.88 0.27
N MET A 278 3.87 3.89 -0.56
CA MET A 278 4.39 3.70 -1.91
C MET A 278 5.86 3.27 -1.95
N ASN A 279 6.65 3.64 -0.94
CA ASN A 279 8.00 3.10 -0.81
C ASN A 279 8.03 1.61 -0.45
N ARG A 280 6.90 1.08 0.03
CA ARG A 280 6.73 -0.33 0.44
C ARG A 280 5.96 -1.16 -0.58
N GLU A 281 5.42 -0.56 -1.63
CA GLU A 281 4.59 -1.26 -2.60
C GLU A 281 5.43 -2.06 -3.61
N ASP A 282 4.92 -3.20 -4.02
CA ASP A 282 5.52 -3.98 -5.11
C ASP A 282 4.85 -3.64 -6.46
N ALA A 283 3.54 -3.34 -6.44
CA ALA A 283 2.79 -2.82 -7.60
C ALA A 283 1.65 -1.88 -7.21
N MET A 284 1.22 -1.08 -8.19
CA MET A 284 0.14 -0.11 -8.05
C MET A 284 -0.92 -0.29 -9.14
N ILE A 285 -2.20 -0.22 -8.75
CA ILE A 285 -3.33 -0.06 -9.65
C ILE A 285 -3.81 1.38 -9.56
N VAL A 286 -3.74 2.11 -10.67
CA VAL A 286 -4.20 3.49 -10.79
C VAL A 286 -5.58 3.47 -11.43
N LEU A 287 -6.59 3.84 -10.64
CA LEU A 287 -7.96 3.98 -11.09
C LEU A 287 -8.19 5.37 -11.67
N VAL A 288 -8.64 5.37 -12.92
CA VAL A 288 -9.09 6.58 -13.62
C VAL A 288 -10.54 6.39 -14.06
N THR A 289 -11.29 7.48 -14.07
CA THR A 289 -12.68 7.47 -14.55
C THR A 289 -12.73 7.73 -16.04
N ASP A 290 -13.67 7.10 -16.74
CA ASP A 290 -14.06 7.53 -18.08
C ASP A 290 -14.61 8.97 -18.00
N ALA A 291 -13.86 9.89 -18.58
CA ALA A 291 -14.00 11.35 -18.54
C ALA A 291 -15.33 11.90 -19.06
N GLY A 292 -16.08 11.11 -19.82
CA GLY A 292 -17.32 11.56 -20.45
C GLY A 292 -18.48 11.92 -19.50
N ARG A 293 -18.24 11.93 -18.18
CA ARG A 293 -19.16 12.39 -17.14
C ARG A 293 -19.13 13.91 -16.90
N GLN A 294 -17.95 14.54 -16.85
CA GLN A 294 -17.72 15.96 -16.49
C GLN A 294 -16.21 16.29 -16.45
N ARG A 295 -15.80 17.49 -16.90
CA ARG A 295 -14.40 18.02 -16.82
C ARG A 295 -13.72 17.88 -15.43
N VAL A 296 -14.50 17.77 -14.36
CA VAL A 296 -14.01 17.67 -12.98
C VAL A 296 -13.37 16.30 -12.69
N ASP A 297 -13.89 15.24 -13.30
CA ASP A 297 -13.37 13.88 -13.10
C ASP A 297 -12.09 13.62 -13.94
N GLU A 298 -11.96 14.29 -15.09
CA GLU A 298 -10.72 14.39 -15.88
C GLU A 298 -9.59 14.99 -15.05
N LEU A 299 -9.86 16.13 -14.40
CA LEU A 299 -8.88 16.82 -13.56
C LEU A 299 -8.39 15.94 -12.41
N LYS A 300 -9.28 15.20 -11.74
CA LYS A 300 -8.91 14.27 -10.67
C LYS A 300 -8.03 13.12 -11.16
N SER A 301 -8.33 12.58 -12.33
CA SER A 301 -7.54 11.50 -12.94
C SER A 301 -6.15 11.99 -13.36
N LEU A 302 -6.05 13.20 -13.92
CA LEU A 302 -4.77 13.80 -14.29
C LEU A 302 -3.94 14.18 -13.05
N SER A 303 -4.57 14.72 -12.00
CA SER A 303 -3.91 14.99 -10.72
C SER A 303 -3.30 13.72 -10.12
N ALA A 304 -3.96 12.56 -10.27
CA ALA A 304 -3.41 11.28 -9.83
C ALA A 304 -2.09 10.96 -10.49
N VAL A 305 -2.07 11.06 -11.81
CA VAL A 305 -0.93 10.64 -12.59
C VAL A 305 0.22 11.65 -12.49
N ASN A 306 -0.09 12.94 -12.43
CA ASN A 306 0.92 13.97 -12.14
C ASN A 306 1.56 13.74 -10.78
N TRP A 307 0.78 13.42 -9.76
CA TRP A 307 1.32 13.13 -8.45
C TRP A 307 2.27 11.91 -8.49
N ILE A 308 1.88 10.82 -9.18
CA ILE A 308 2.76 9.64 -9.35
C ILE A 308 4.06 10.02 -10.08
N LYS A 309 3.96 10.86 -11.12
CA LYS A 309 5.11 11.33 -11.87
C LYS A 309 6.06 12.16 -11.00
N GLU A 310 5.54 13.05 -10.17
CA GLU A 310 6.30 13.95 -9.30
C GLU A 310 6.90 13.26 -8.07
N ASN A 311 6.29 12.17 -7.60
CA ASN A 311 6.67 11.53 -6.34
C ASN A 311 7.34 10.17 -6.50
N ARG A 312 6.87 9.34 -7.44
CA ARG A 312 7.35 7.96 -7.64
C ARG A 312 8.33 7.84 -8.79
N LEU A 313 8.08 8.57 -9.88
CA LEU A 313 8.86 8.47 -11.12
C LEU A 313 9.85 9.63 -11.28
N HIS A 314 9.90 10.55 -10.32
CA HIS A 314 10.73 11.73 -10.38
C HIS A 314 12.22 11.38 -10.44
N GLY A 315 12.91 11.94 -11.43
CA GLY A 315 14.34 11.71 -11.65
C GLY A 315 14.68 10.39 -12.35
N LEU A 316 13.70 9.51 -12.61
CA LEU A 316 13.92 8.28 -13.37
C LEU A 316 13.95 8.55 -14.88
N SER A 317 14.79 7.80 -15.60
CA SER A 317 14.87 7.87 -17.05
C SER A 317 15.29 6.53 -17.67
N GLY A 318 15.06 6.35 -18.97
CA GLY A 318 15.45 5.13 -19.69
C GLY A 318 14.91 3.85 -19.05
N GLY A 319 15.79 2.86 -18.84
CA GLY A 319 15.41 1.54 -18.31
C GLY A 319 14.84 1.57 -16.90
N ASP A 320 15.29 2.49 -16.04
CA ASP A 320 14.81 2.58 -14.65
C ASP A 320 13.36 3.10 -14.61
N LEU A 321 13.04 4.07 -15.47
CA LEU A 321 11.67 4.56 -15.64
C LEU A 321 10.77 3.45 -16.18
N ASP A 322 11.25 2.66 -17.14
CA ASP A 322 10.51 1.55 -17.71
C ASP A 322 10.24 0.45 -16.66
N GLU A 323 11.21 0.14 -15.80
CA GLU A 323 11.03 -0.84 -14.72
C GLU A 323 10.00 -0.35 -13.68
N ALA A 324 10.08 0.92 -13.28
CA ALA A 324 9.12 1.51 -12.36
C ALA A 324 7.71 1.56 -12.95
N ALA A 325 7.59 1.97 -14.22
CA ALA A 325 6.33 2.00 -14.96
C ALA A 325 5.74 0.59 -15.19
N ALA A 326 6.59 -0.44 -15.31
CA ALA A 326 6.14 -1.82 -15.44
C ALA A 326 5.29 -2.28 -14.24
N LYS A 327 5.51 -1.69 -13.06
CA LYS A 327 4.79 -2.01 -11.81
C LYS A 327 3.50 -1.19 -11.62
N ILE A 328 3.15 -0.34 -12.59
CA ILE A 328 1.93 0.49 -12.56
C ILE A 328 0.92 -0.04 -13.57
N PHE A 329 -0.28 -0.40 -13.10
CA PHE A 329 -1.39 -0.89 -13.92
C PHE A 329 -2.51 0.15 -13.93
N LEU A 330 -3.03 0.48 -15.12
CA LEU A 330 -4.16 1.40 -15.25
C LEU A 330 -5.48 0.65 -15.32
N ALA A 331 -6.43 1.04 -14.47
CA ALA A 331 -7.80 0.55 -14.48
C ALA A 331 -8.76 1.69 -14.79
N VAL A 332 -9.45 1.60 -15.93
CA VAL A 332 -10.42 2.61 -16.38
C VAL A 332 -11.81 2.17 -15.93
N ASN A 333 -12.41 2.92 -15.01
CA ASN A 333 -13.77 2.66 -14.53
C ASN A 333 -14.80 3.23 -15.51
N GLY A 334 -15.52 2.32 -16.18
CA GLY A 334 -16.50 2.64 -17.21
C GLY A 334 -17.87 3.10 -16.71
N ALA A 335 -18.16 2.91 -15.41
CA ALA A 335 -19.35 3.34 -14.64
C ALA A 335 -20.78 3.04 -15.18
N ASN A 336 -21.04 3.13 -16.49
CA ASN A 336 -22.36 3.05 -17.13
C ASN A 336 -22.32 2.17 -18.38
N VAL A 337 -22.93 0.98 -18.29
CA VAL A 337 -22.95 -0.06 -19.33
C VAL A 337 -23.41 0.47 -20.70
N ARG A 338 -24.32 1.45 -20.76
CA ARG A 338 -24.92 1.90 -22.03
C ARG A 338 -24.07 2.92 -22.80
N GLN A 339 -23.50 3.92 -22.11
CA GLN A 339 -22.65 4.94 -22.74
C GLN A 339 -21.24 4.41 -23.06
N ALA A 340 -20.67 3.58 -22.19
CA ALA A 340 -19.38 2.95 -22.46
C ALA A 340 -19.49 1.94 -23.61
N PHE A 341 -20.55 1.13 -23.67
CA PHE A 341 -20.78 0.17 -24.75
C PHE A 341 -21.11 0.86 -26.08
N ASP A 342 -21.93 1.92 -26.09
CA ASP A 342 -22.19 2.71 -27.30
C ASP A 342 -20.94 3.45 -27.79
N ARG A 343 -20.09 3.98 -26.90
CA ARG A 343 -18.85 4.68 -27.29
C ARG A 343 -17.72 3.74 -27.71
N LEU A 344 -17.47 2.68 -26.96
CA LEU A 344 -16.42 1.70 -27.29
C LEU A 344 -16.74 0.89 -28.56
N ASN A 345 -18.03 0.72 -28.90
CA ASN A 345 -18.43 0.10 -30.17
C ASN A 345 -18.69 1.12 -31.30
N SER A 346 -18.70 2.43 -31.02
CA SER A 346 -18.84 3.48 -32.05
C SER A 346 -17.54 3.83 -32.79
N GLY A 347 -16.39 3.32 -32.34
CA GLY A 347 -15.09 3.64 -32.96
C GLY A 347 -14.61 5.08 -32.73
N LEU A 348 -15.10 5.76 -31.69
CA LEU A 348 -14.74 7.15 -31.39
C LEU A 348 -13.35 7.27 -30.74
N PRO A 349 -12.39 8.00 -31.35
CA PRO A 349 -10.99 8.12 -30.90
C PRO A 349 -10.75 8.82 -29.55
N GLU A 350 -11.72 9.58 -29.04
CA GLU A 350 -11.49 10.59 -27.99
C GLU A 350 -11.18 9.99 -26.60
N ALA A 351 -11.91 8.96 -26.16
CA ALA A 351 -11.64 8.30 -24.88
C ALA A 351 -10.31 7.54 -24.88
N GLU A 352 -9.92 6.94 -26.01
CA GLU A 352 -8.59 6.32 -26.15
C GLU A 352 -7.47 7.36 -26.17
N LEU A 353 -7.69 8.52 -26.79
CA LEU A 353 -6.73 9.63 -26.78
C LEU A 353 -6.47 10.12 -25.36
N GLU A 354 -7.51 10.22 -24.52
CA GLU A 354 -7.35 10.67 -23.13
C GLU A 354 -6.61 9.65 -22.27
N VAL A 355 -6.98 8.37 -22.33
CA VAL A 355 -6.22 7.33 -21.61
C VAL A 355 -4.78 7.27 -22.14
N LYS A 356 -4.58 7.51 -23.44
CA LYS A 356 -3.24 7.62 -24.03
C LYS A 356 -2.45 8.79 -23.45
N GLU A 357 -3.06 9.97 -23.33
CA GLU A 357 -2.43 11.12 -22.67
C GLU A 357 -2.08 10.80 -21.22
N VAL A 358 -2.98 10.17 -20.46
CA VAL A 358 -2.70 9.75 -19.08
C VAL A 358 -1.52 8.77 -19.03
N THR A 359 -1.48 7.76 -19.91
CA THR A 359 -0.38 6.78 -19.93
C THR A 359 0.97 7.40 -20.28
N ARG A 360 0.99 8.44 -21.14
CA ARG A 360 2.20 9.19 -21.50
C ARG A 360 2.82 9.94 -20.31
N HIS A 361 1.99 10.34 -19.34
CA HIS A 361 2.48 10.97 -18.12
C HIS A 361 3.17 9.98 -17.18
N ILE A 362 2.84 8.67 -17.28
CA ILE A 362 3.53 7.60 -16.54
C ILE A 362 4.88 7.29 -17.23
N ALA A 363 4.84 6.91 -18.50
CA ALA A 363 6.06 6.73 -19.29
C ALA A 363 5.76 7.02 -20.77
N PRO A 364 6.69 7.67 -21.51
CA PRO A 364 6.45 8.04 -22.90
C PRO A 364 6.07 6.88 -23.83
N SER A 365 6.60 5.68 -23.55
CA SER A 365 6.39 4.45 -24.32
C SER A 365 5.33 3.51 -23.72
N TYR A 366 4.65 3.92 -22.63
CA TYR A 366 3.75 3.05 -21.88
C TYR A 366 2.66 2.43 -22.79
N TRP A 367 2.04 3.26 -23.63
CA TRP A 367 0.94 2.85 -24.50
C TRP A 367 1.35 1.76 -25.49
N GLU A 368 2.49 1.94 -26.16
CA GLU A 368 2.98 1.02 -27.16
C GLU A 368 3.54 -0.26 -26.52
N ARG A 369 4.33 -0.09 -25.44
CA ARG A 369 5.05 -1.19 -24.78
C ARG A 369 4.12 -2.16 -24.06
N TYR A 370 3.01 -1.68 -23.52
CA TYR A 370 2.09 -2.47 -22.72
C TYR A 370 0.75 -2.71 -23.39
N SER A 371 0.69 -2.56 -24.72
CA SER A 371 -0.53 -2.63 -25.53
C SER A 371 -1.38 -3.89 -25.35
N ASP A 372 -0.85 -4.95 -24.75
CA ASP A 372 -1.49 -6.24 -24.51
C ASP A 372 -1.75 -6.58 -23.03
N ARG A 373 -1.62 -5.62 -22.10
CA ARG A 373 -1.83 -5.87 -20.65
C ARG A 373 -3.27 -6.25 -20.28
N GLY A 374 -4.24 -5.56 -20.87
CA GLY A 374 -5.67 -5.86 -20.72
C GLY A 374 -6.17 -6.77 -21.84
N ASP A 375 -7.44 -6.66 -22.17
CA ASP A 375 -8.03 -7.32 -23.35
C ASP A 375 -7.58 -6.60 -24.63
N ARG A 376 -6.29 -6.80 -25.00
CA ARG A 376 -5.57 -6.14 -26.10
C ARG A 376 -5.52 -4.62 -26.00
N ARG A 377 -5.40 -4.12 -24.77
CA ARG A 377 -5.29 -2.69 -24.46
C ARG A 377 -4.19 -2.45 -23.43
N PRO A 378 -3.58 -1.25 -23.39
CA PRO A 378 -2.60 -0.88 -22.38
C PRO A 378 -3.20 -0.61 -20.99
N TYR A 379 -4.49 -0.82 -20.82
CA TYR A 379 -5.22 -0.62 -19.57
C TYR A 379 -6.30 -1.70 -19.41
N PHE A 380 -6.74 -1.89 -18.16
CA PHE A 380 -7.87 -2.75 -17.83
C PHE A 380 -9.14 -1.93 -17.83
N PHE A 381 -10.13 -2.33 -18.62
CA PHE A 381 -11.45 -1.73 -18.56
C PHE A 381 -12.27 -2.42 -17.47
N VAL A 382 -12.63 -1.69 -16.42
CA VAL A 382 -13.41 -2.24 -15.31
C VAL A 382 -14.82 -1.68 -15.35
N MET A 383 -15.79 -2.58 -15.48
CA MET A 383 -17.20 -2.29 -15.30
C MET A 383 -17.61 -2.91 -13.97
N THR A 384 -17.74 -2.09 -12.94
CA THR A 384 -18.30 -2.58 -11.68
C THR A 384 -19.79 -2.82 -11.91
N PRO A 385 -20.32 -4.02 -11.59
CA PRO A 385 -21.76 -4.24 -11.61
C PRO A 385 -22.42 -3.16 -10.75
N PRO A 386 -23.60 -2.62 -11.12
CA PRO A 386 -24.38 -1.81 -10.19
C PRO A 386 -24.53 -2.64 -8.93
N ALA A 387 -24.04 -2.10 -7.81
CA ALA A 387 -23.85 -2.71 -6.49
C ALA A 387 -24.35 -4.17 -6.40
N LEU A 388 -23.47 -5.12 -6.07
CA LEU A 388 -23.90 -6.42 -5.55
C LEU A 388 -24.79 -6.14 -4.31
N TYR A 389 -26.10 -6.08 -4.53
CA TYR A 389 -27.14 -5.80 -3.54
C TYR A 389 -27.33 -7.01 -2.63
#